data_AF-A0A534HN84-F1
#
_entry.id   AF-A0A534HN84-F1
#
_cell.length_a   1.000
_cell.length_b   1.000
_cell.length_c   1.000
_cell.angle_alpha   90.00
_cell.angle_beta   90.00
_cell.angle_gamma   90.00
#
_symmetry.space_group_name_H-M   'P 1'
#
loop_
_entity.id
_entity.type
_entity.pdbx_description
1 polymer ?
#
loop_
_entity_poly.entity_id
_entity_poly.type
_entity_poly.pdbx_seq_one_letter_code
_entity_poly.pdbx_strand_id
1 'polypeptide(L)'
;MGSAVRPGGAVLFDDEHQGLAAAYDPAKFYNDPRLYRTIGVLAAVWLVWVLGGTRLKLPETRVPAPREAELVRATGGFLARVLHPAAAARRMFEHFFRRLAAGSRRASPGAGPPWGWLEHHPRLNRAEVQQLKDWYARACSGERVPLARLHNLMVRTERQLDT
;
A
#
# COMPACT_ATOMS: atom_id res chain seq x y z
N MET A 1 -25.13 -71.21 19.05
CA MET A 1 -26.22 -71.72 18.20
C MET A 1 -26.64 -70.58 17.29
N GLY A 2 -26.39 -70.68 15.97
CA GLY A 2 -26.77 -69.66 15.00
C GLY A 2 -27.87 -70.19 14.08
N SER A 3 -28.97 -69.45 13.96
CA SER A 3 -30.03 -69.75 13.00
C SER A 3 -29.66 -69.16 11.64
N ALA A 4 -29.60 -70.01 10.61
CA ALA A 4 -29.41 -69.59 9.22
C ALA A 4 -30.76 -69.49 8.50
N VAL A 5 -30.94 -68.45 7.69
CA VAL A 5 -32.17 -68.23 6.91
C VAL A 5 -32.20 -69.14 5.68
N ARG A 6 -33.37 -69.69 5.37
CA ARG A 6 -33.57 -70.62 4.25
C ARG A 6 -33.37 -69.95 2.88
N PRO A 7 -33.03 -70.70 1.82
CA PRO A 7 -32.93 -70.19 0.46
C PRO A 7 -34.27 -69.55 0.02
N GLY A 8 -34.24 -68.27 -0.34
CA GLY A 8 -35.42 -67.47 -0.72
C GLY A 8 -36.05 -66.66 0.44
N GLY A 9 -35.58 -66.83 1.67
CA GLY A 9 -35.97 -65.96 2.79
C GLY A 9 -35.22 -64.64 2.73
N ALA A 10 -35.94 -63.53 2.88
CA ALA A 10 -35.34 -62.21 3.04
C ALA A 10 -35.21 -61.88 4.53
N VAL A 11 -34.04 -61.41 4.95
CA VAL A 11 -33.86 -60.80 6.27
C VAL A 11 -33.98 -59.30 6.08
N LEU A 12 -35.01 -58.70 6.69
CA LEU A 12 -35.15 -57.27 6.77
C LEU A 12 -34.55 -56.80 8.10
N PHE A 13 -33.39 -56.16 8.04
CA PHE A 13 -32.85 -55.44 9.18
C PHE A 13 -33.47 -54.05 9.18
N ASP A 14 -34.48 -53.86 10.03
CA ASP A 14 -35.01 -52.53 10.33
C ASP A 14 -34.12 -51.94 11.42
N ASP A 15 -33.23 -51.02 11.03
CA ASP A 15 -32.52 -50.18 11.98
C ASP A 15 -33.56 -49.21 12.54
N GLU A 16 -34.22 -49.63 13.63
CA GLU A 16 -35.11 -48.75 14.39
C GLU A 16 -34.37 -47.43 14.54
N HIS A 17 -34.92 -46.40 13.91
CA HIS A 17 -34.34 -45.07 13.89
C HIS A 17 -34.12 -44.61 15.33
N GLN A 18 -32.93 -44.83 15.87
CA GLN A 18 -32.52 -44.37 17.21
C GLN A 18 -32.52 -42.83 17.30
N GLY A 19 -32.85 -42.13 16.22
CA GLY A 19 -33.02 -40.69 16.17
C GLY A 19 -34.34 -40.16 16.74
N LEU A 20 -35.42 -40.95 16.78
CA LEU A 20 -36.72 -40.53 17.31
C LEU A 20 -37.49 -41.77 17.81
N ALA A 21 -37.12 -42.27 18.99
CA ALA A 21 -37.95 -43.26 19.66
C ALA A 21 -39.40 -42.73 19.75
N ALA A 22 -40.40 -43.55 19.44
CA ALA A 22 -41.82 -43.19 19.54
C ALA A 22 -42.25 -42.73 20.97
N ALA A 23 -41.35 -42.89 21.95
CA ALA A 23 -41.47 -42.41 23.32
C ALA A 23 -40.94 -40.98 23.56
N TYR A 24 -40.25 -40.35 22.59
CA TYR A 24 -39.76 -38.99 22.72
C TYR A 24 -40.86 -38.00 22.34
N ASP A 25 -41.43 -37.33 23.34
CA ASP A 25 -42.41 -36.27 23.16
C ASP A 25 -41.72 -34.90 23.14
N PRO A 26 -41.51 -34.28 21.95
CA PRO A 26 -40.87 -32.97 21.85
C PRO A 26 -41.70 -31.87 22.52
N ALA A 27 -43.03 -31.99 22.54
CA ALA A 27 -43.89 -30.98 23.14
C ALA A 27 -43.68 -30.93 24.66
N LYS A 28 -43.49 -32.08 25.30
CA LYS A 28 -43.17 -32.15 26.73
C LYS A 28 -41.78 -31.58 27.04
N PHE A 29 -40.80 -31.82 26.17
CA PHE A 29 -39.45 -31.27 26.31
C PHE A 29 -39.44 -29.73 26.21
N TYR A 30 -40.09 -29.16 25.19
CA TYR A 30 -40.14 -27.70 24.99
C TYR A 30 -41.04 -26.97 25.99
N ASN A 31 -42.01 -27.66 26.61
CA ASN A 31 -42.82 -27.10 27.69
C ASN A 31 -42.18 -27.23 29.08
N ASP A 32 -41.02 -27.87 29.21
CA ASP A 32 -40.36 -28.01 30.52
C ASP A 32 -39.68 -26.68 30.92
N PRO A 33 -40.10 -26.02 32.03
CA PRO A 33 -39.46 -24.79 32.51
C PRO A 33 -38.00 -24.97 32.91
N ARG A 34 -37.55 -26.20 33.19
CA ARG A 34 -36.15 -26.51 33.51
C ARG A 34 -35.23 -26.33 32.31
N LEU A 35 -35.73 -26.55 31.10
CA LEU A 35 -34.99 -26.33 29.85
C LEU A 35 -34.56 -24.87 29.75
N TYR A 36 -35.53 -23.95 29.83
CA TYR A 36 -35.27 -22.51 29.73
C TYR A 36 -34.40 -22.00 30.87
N ARG A 37 -34.57 -22.52 32.09
CA ARG A 37 -33.69 -22.17 33.21
C ARG A 37 -32.25 -22.57 32.95
N THR A 38 -32.04 -23.76 32.39
CA THR A 38 -30.69 -24.27 32.05
C THR A 38 -30.06 -23.46 30.93
N ILE A 39 -30.82 -23.17 29.86
CA ILE A 39 -30.37 -22.30 28.76
C ILE A 39 -30.02 -20.91 29.28
N GLY A 40 -30.86 -20.34 30.16
CA GLY A 40 -30.62 -19.03 30.77
C GLY A 40 -29.34 -18.99 31.59
N VAL A 41 -29.07 -20.03 32.39
CA VAL A 41 -27.81 -20.14 33.16
C VAL A 41 -26.61 -20.24 32.21
N LEU A 42 -26.68 -21.07 31.17
CA LEU A 42 -25.61 -21.20 30.18
C LEU A 42 -25.34 -19.87 29.46
N ALA A 43 -26.40 -19.17 29.04
CA ALA A 43 -26.30 -17.87 28.39
C ALA A 43 -25.69 -16.80 29.32
N ALA A 44 -26.09 -16.79 30.60
CA ALA A 44 -25.55 -15.85 31.58
C ALA A 44 -24.06 -16.09 31.86
N VAL A 45 -23.66 -17.35 32.06
CA VAL A 45 -22.25 -17.71 32.26
C VAL A 45 -21.42 -17.36 31.02
N TRP A 46 -21.94 -17.66 29.83
CA TRP A 46 -21.30 -17.28 28.58
C TRP A 46 -21.14 -15.76 28.47
N LEU A 47 -22.17 -14.98 28.80
CA LEU A 47 -22.15 -13.52 28.73
C LEU A 47 -21.13 -12.93 29.73
N VAL A 48 -21.10 -13.43 30.96
CA VAL A 48 -20.10 -13.03 31.98
C VAL A 48 -18.69 -13.37 31.50
N TRP A 49 -18.48 -14.54 30.90
CA TRP A 49 -17.19 -14.93 30.35
C TRP A 49 -16.78 -14.06 29.16
N VAL A 50 -17.69 -13.76 28.23
CA VAL A 50 -17.42 -12.87 27.09
C VAL A 50 -17.08 -11.46 27.57
N LEU A 51 -17.87 -10.89 28.48
CA LEU A 51 -17.65 -9.54 29.02
C LEU A 51 -16.40 -9.45 29.90
N GLY A 52 -16.09 -10.50 30.67
CA GLY A 52 -14.91 -10.55 31.53
C GLY A 52 -13.62 -10.92 30.80
N GLY A 53 -13.71 -11.76 29.76
CA GLY A 53 -12.58 -12.21 28.93
C GLY A 53 -12.19 -11.19 27.85
N THR A 54 -13.12 -10.36 27.42
CA THR A 54 -12.82 -9.20 26.58
C THR A 54 -12.31 -8.06 27.46
N ARG A 55 -11.04 -8.16 27.89
CA ARG A 55 -10.29 -6.95 28.23
C ARG A 55 -10.25 -6.10 26.98
N LEU A 56 -11.19 -5.17 26.85
CA LEU A 56 -11.14 -4.06 25.91
C LEU A 56 -9.88 -3.27 26.24
N LYS A 57 -8.74 -3.71 25.73
CA LYS A 57 -7.55 -2.90 25.65
C LYS A 57 -7.96 -1.73 24.79
N LEU A 58 -8.23 -0.58 25.41
CA LEU A 58 -8.27 0.67 24.67
C LEU A 58 -6.95 0.71 23.88
N PRO A 59 -6.99 0.84 22.55
CA PRO A 59 -5.77 0.98 21.77
C PRO A 59 -5.15 2.33 22.12
N GLU A 60 -4.31 2.33 23.15
CA GLU A 60 -3.49 3.47 23.53
C GLU A 60 -2.22 3.46 22.67
N THR A 61 -2.43 3.55 21.36
CA THR A 61 -1.37 3.98 20.44
C THR A 61 -1.99 5.04 19.57
N ARG A 62 -1.97 6.28 20.08
CA ARG A 62 -1.93 7.45 19.19
C ARG A 62 -0.65 7.30 18.39
N VAL A 63 -0.73 6.69 17.20
CA VAL A 63 0.32 6.83 16.21
C VAL A 63 0.43 8.34 15.99
N PRO A 64 1.57 8.96 16.33
CA PRO A 64 1.72 10.39 16.10
C PRO A 64 1.44 10.63 14.62
N ALA A 65 0.62 11.65 14.32
CA ALA A 65 0.31 12.01 12.95
C ALA A 65 1.64 12.10 12.16
N PRO A 66 1.76 11.41 11.01
CA PRO A 66 3.01 11.36 10.27
C PRO A 66 3.50 12.78 10.02
N ARG A 67 4.73 13.08 10.43
CA ARG A 67 5.31 14.39 10.17
C ARG A 67 5.47 14.56 8.67
N GLU A 68 5.37 15.80 8.16
CA GLU A 68 5.55 16.08 6.73
C GLU A 68 6.86 15.48 6.18
N ALA A 69 7.92 15.51 6.99
CA ALA A 69 9.21 14.90 6.65
C ALA A 69 9.14 13.37 6.44
N GLU A 70 8.29 12.66 7.18
CA GLU A 70 8.10 11.21 7.04
C GLU A 70 7.33 10.89 5.76
N LEU A 71 6.33 11.70 5.40
CA LEU A 71 5.64 11.58 4.13
C LEU A 71 6.59 11.81 2.95
N VAL A 72 7.41 12.87 3.01
CA VAL A 72 8.42 13.15 1.99
C VAL A 72 9.43 12.02 1.88
N ARG A 73 9.89 11.46 3.02
CA ARG A 73 10.84 10.34 3.02
C ARG A 73 10.22 9.06 2.47
N ALA A 74 8.99 8.72 2.84
CA ALA A 74 8.28 7.54 2.34
C ALA A 74 8.03 7.65 0.83
N THR A 75 7.56 8.81 0.37
CA THR A 75 7.30 9.10 -1.04
C THR A 75 8.58 9.09 -1.85
N GLY A 76 9.63 9.75 -1.36
CA GLY A 76 10.95 9.76 -2.00
C GLY A 76 11.56 8.37 -2.08
N GLY A 77 11.42 7.55 -1.02
CA GLY A 77 11.87 6.16 -1.01
C GLY A 77 11.12 5.28 -2.00
N PHE A 78 9.80 5.46 -2.13
CA PHE A 78 8.99 4.79 -3.14
C PHE A 78 9.42 5.18 -4.57
N LEU A 79 9.52 6.48 -4.84
CA LEU A 79 9.92 6.99 -6.16
C LEU A 79 11.34 6.54 -6.55
N ALA A 80 12.27 6.52 -5.61
CA ALA A 80 13.64 6.05 -5.86
C ALA A 80 13.71 4.57 -6.27
N ARG A 81 12.74 3.75 -5.84
CA ARG A 81 12.63 2.33 -6.20
C ARG A 81 11.96 2.12 -7.55
N VAL A 82 10.94 2.92 -7.86
CA VAL A 82 10.08 2.72 -9.03
C VAL A 82 10.57 3.48 -10.27
N LEU A 83 11.18 4.66 -10.07
CA LEU A 83 11.55 5.52 -11.18
C LEU A 83 12.96 5.23 -11.69
N HIS A 84 13.10 4.99 -12.99
CA HIS A 84 14.41 4.84 -13.61
C HIS A 84 15.20 6.17 -13.48
N PRO A 85 16.48 6.15 -13.05
CA PRO A 85 17.25 7.38 -12.84
C PRO A 85 17.32 8.29 -14.07
N ALA A 86 17.37 7.71 -15.27
CA ALA A 86 17.34 8.48 -16.51
C ALA A 86 16.02 9.23 -16.73
N ALA A 87 14.88 8.61 -16.38
CA ALA A 87 13.56 9.25 -16.48
C ALA A 87 13.43 10.40 -15.47
N ALA A 88 13.95 10.22 -14.25
CA ALA A 88 14.04 11.29 -13.26
C ALA A 88 14.88 12.47 -13.77
N ALA A 89 16.08 12.19 -14.30
CA ALA A 89 16.96 13.22 -14.85
C ALA A 89 16.30 14.00 -15.99
N ARG A 90 15.64 13.31 -16.94
CA ARG A 90 14.88 13.95 -18.03
C ARG A 90 13.82 14.91 -17.50
N ARG A 91 13.02 14.48 -16.53
CA ARG A 91 12.00 15.33 -15.90
C ARG A 91 12.59 16.52 -15.16
N MET A 92 13.74 16.34 -14.49
CA MET A 92 14.46 17.45 -13.86
C MET A 92 14.93 18.47 -14.90
N PHE A 93 15.50 18.03 -16.03
CA PHE A 93 15.90 18.91 -17.13
C PHE A 93 14.71 19.64 -17.76
N GLU A 94 13.60 18.95 -18.03
CA GLU A 94 12.37 19.56 -18.55
C GLU A 94 11.84 20.66 -17.62
N HIS A 95 11.90 20.44 -16.31
CA HIS A 95 11.46 21.43 -15.33
C HIS A 95 12.45 22.59 -15.23
N PHE A 96 13.75 22.31 -15.19
CA PHE A 96 14.82 23.32 -15.20
C PHE A 96 14.71 24.26 -16.41
N PHE A 97 14.59 23.73 -17.63
CA PHE A 97 14.46 24.57 -18.82
C PHE A 97 13.17 25.39 -18.83
N ARG A 98 12.05 24.84 -18.31
CA ARG A 98 10.81 25.61 -18.14
C ARG A 98 11.00 26.80 -17.19
N ARG A 99 11.72 26.62 -16.08
CA ARG A 99 12.03 27.72 -15.15
C ARG A 99 12.93 28.77 -15.78
N LEU A 100 13.99 28.33 -16.48
CA LEU A 100 14.85 29.25 -17.25
C LEU A 100 14.05 30.05 -18.28
N ALA A 101 13.10 29.41 -18.96
CA ALA A 101 12.25 30.08 -19.93
C ALA A 101 11.32 31.12 -19.28
N ALA A 102 10.79 30.83 -18.09
CA ALA A 102 9.96 31.76 -17.34
C ALA A 102 10.74 32.98 -16.82
N GLY A 103 11.99 32.80 -16.38
CA GLY A 103 12.85 33.88 -15.91
C GLY A 103 13.43 34.74 -17.04
N SER A 104 13.70 34.13 -18.20
CA SER A 104 14.18 34.81 -19.40
C SER A 104 13.00 35.36 -20.20
N ARG A 105 12.78 36.69 -20.17
CA ARG A 105 11.81 37.39 -21.05
C ARG A 105 12.01 37.15 -22.56
N ARG A 106 13.07 36.44 -22.97
CA ARG A 106 13.45 36.13 -24.36
C ARG A 106 13.26 34.66 -24.76
N ALA A 107 12.85 33.78 -23.86
CA ALA A 107 12.65 32.37 -24.20
C ALA A 107 11.24 32.14 -24.74
N SER A 108 11.14 31.82 -26.04
CA SER A 108 9.86 31.38 -26.61
C SER A 108 9.40 30.08 -25.96
N PRO A 109 8.14 29.99 -25.48
CA PRO A 109 7.55 28.73 -25.04
C PRO A 109 7.64 27.70 -26.17
N GLY A 110 8.26 26.54 -25.91
CA GLY A 110 8.37 25.45 -26.89
C GLY A 110 9.64 25.45 -27.74
N ALA A 111 10.54 26.43 -27.59
CA ALA A 111 11.89 26.30 -28.12
C ALA A 111 12.62 25.16 -27.37
N GLY A 112 13.43 24.39 -28.09
CA GLY A 112 14.27 23.34 -27.50
C GLY A 112 15.20 23.85 -26.38
N PRO A 113 16.03 22.98 -25.80
CA PRO A 113 16.89 23.36 -24.68
C PRO A 113 17.70 24.65 -24.97
N PRO A 114 17.71 25.64 -24.07
CA PRO A 114 18.30 26.97 -24.31
C PRO A 114 19.83 26.97 -24.19
N TRP A 115 20.50 26.00 -24.80
CA TRP A 115 21.95 25.80 -24.68
C TRP A 115 22.76 27.01 -25.12
N GLY A 116 22.40 27.60 -26.26
CA GLY A 116 23.09 28.79 -26.76
C GLY A 116 23.04 29.93 -25.75
N TRP A 117 21.91 30.14 -25.08
CA TRP A 117 21.82 31.18 -24.05
C TRP A 117 22.72 30.89 -22.84
N LEU A 118 22.75 29.64 -22.36
CA LEU A 118 23.60 29.23 -21.24
C LEU A 118 25.10 29.38 -21.55
N GLU A 119 25.52 29.07 -22.78
CA GLU A 119 26.93 29.15 -23.19
C GLU A 119 27.46 30.58 -23.32
N HIS A 120 26.59 31.51 -23.69
CA HIS A 120 26.95 32.92 -23.86
C HIS A 120 26.75 33.75 -22.58
N HIS A 121 26.26 33.13 -21.49
CA HIS A 121 26.01 33.85 -20.26
C HIS A 121 27.31 34.08 -19.48
N PRO A 122 27.70 35.34 -19.18
CA PRO A 122 29.04 35.68 -18.70
C PRO A 122 29.36 35.16 -17.30
N ARG A 123 28.34 34.80 -16.50
CA ARG A 123 28.50 34.31 -15.12
C ARG A 123 28.62 32.78 -15.02
N LEU A 124 28.36 32.06 -16.11
CA LEU A 124 28.40 30.60 -16.12
C LEU A 124 29.74 30.10 -16.62
N ASN A 125 30.30 29.12 -15.92
CA ASN A 125 31.51 28.44 -16.37
C ASN A 125 31.18 27.49 -17.53
N ARG A 126 31.94 27.56 -18.63
CA ARG A 126 31.79 26.66 -19.79
C ARG A 126 31.88 25.18 -19.40
N ALA A 127 32.73 24.82 -18.44
CA ALA A 127 32.86 23.45 -17.96
C ALA A 127 31.56 22.94 -17.29
N GLU A 128 30.85 23.82 -16.58
CA GLU A 128 29.59 23.48 -15.92
C GLU A 128 28.45 23.32 -16.93
N VAL A 129 28.40 24.19 -17.94
CA VAL A 129 27.44 24.10 -19.04
C VAL A 129 27.69 22.83 -19.87
N GLN A 130 28.95 22.50 -20.14
CA GLN A 130 29.30 21.24 -20.82
C GLN A 130 28.88 20.03 -19.99
N GLN A 131 29.11 20.04 -18.68
CA GLN A 131 28.69 18.96 -17.79
C GLN A 131 27.15 18.77 -17.80
N LEU A 132 26.38 19.86 -17.86
CA LEU A 132 24.93 19.81 -18.01
C LEU A 132 24.51 19.19 -19.35
N LYS A 133 25.18 19.53 -20.45
CA LYS A 133 24.95 18.94 -21.78
C LYS A 133 25.24 17.44 -21.80
N ASP A 134 26.36 17.02 -21.22
CA ASP A 134 26.75 15.61 -21.17
C ASP A 134 25.74 14.78 -20.37
N TRP A 135 25.30 15.29 -19.21
CA TRP A 135 24.27 14.62 -18.41
C TRP A 135 22.90 14.64 -19.07
N TYR A 136 22.57 15.68 -19.85
CA TYR A 136 21.35 15.70 -20.65
C TYR A 136 21.38 14.65 -21.76
N ALA A 137 22.49 14.54 -22.50
CA ALA A 137 22.67 13.51 -23.53
C ALA A 137 22.53 12.09 -22.94
N ARG A 138 23.17 11.84 -21.80
CA ARG A 138 23.06 10.56 -21.06
C ARG A 138 21.64 10.28 -20.57
N ALA A 139 20.93 11.30 -20.09
CA ALA A 139 19.54 11.16 -19.68
C ALA A 139 18.63 10.81 -20.87
N CYS A 140 18.88 11.40 -22.04
CA CYS A 140 18.16 11.11 -23.28
C CYS A 140 18.50 9.71 -23.84
N SER A 141 19.74 9.23 -23.70
CA SER A 141 20.14 7.86 -24.08
C SER A 141 19.64 6.78 -23.10
N GLY A 142 19.00 7.17 -22.00
CA GLY A 142 18.50 6.24 -20.98
C GLY A 142 19.56 5.79 -19.97
N GLU A 143 20.77 6.36 -20.03
CA GLU A 143 21.85 6.05 -19.13
C GLU A 143 21.64 6.61 -17.71
N ARG A 144 22.34 6.00 -16.75
CA ARG A 144 22.34 6.48 -15.36
C ARG A 144 23.06 7.83 -15.26
N VAL A 145 22.40 8.79 -14.60
CA VAL A 145 22.94 10.12 -14.31
C VAL A 145 22.99 10.32 -12.78
N PRO A 146 24.05 10.93 -12.21
CA PRO A 146 24.14 11.19 -10.78
C PRO A 146 23.17 12.31 -10.35
N LEU A 147 21.93 11.94 -10.02
CA LEU A 147 20.82 12.88 -9.75
C LEU A 147 21.12 13.93 -8.67
N ALA A 148 21.80 13.55 -7.58
CA ALA A 148 22.17 14.49 -6.53
C ALA A 148 23.14 15.56 -7.04
N ARG A 149 24.15 15.17 -7.82
CA ARG A 149 25.10 16.11 -8.42
C ARG A 149 24.44 16.98 -9.49
N LEU A 150 23.54 16.38 -10.29
CA LEU A 150 22.72 17.10 -11.26
C LEU A 150 21.88 18.19 -10.60
N HIS A 151 21.15 17.84 -9.53
CA HIS A 151 20.32 18.79 -8.79
C HIS A 151 21.15 19.96 -8.24
N ASN A 152 22.29 19.66 -7.59
CA ASN A 152 23.17 20.68 -7.04
C ASN A 152 23.72 21.62 -8.13
N LEU A 153 24.09 21.07 -9.29
CA LEU A 153 24.56 21.84 -10.44
C LEU A 153 23.46 22.76 -10.98
N MET A 154 22.23 22.26 -11.11
CA MET A 154 21.07 23.05 -11.54
C MET A 154 20.77 24.19 -10.57
N VAL A 155 20.70 23.91 -9.26
CA VAL A 155 20.43 24.94 -8.23
C VAL A 155 21.52 26.01 -8.20
N ARG A 156 22.79 25.62 -8.33
CA ARG A 156 23.90 26.58 -8.42
C ARG A 156 23.79 27.45 -9.67
N THR A 157 23.47 26.85 -10.81
CA THR A 157 23.28 27.57 -12.08
C THR A 157 22.14 28.58 -11.94
N GLU A 158 20.99 28.20 -11.38
CA GLU A 158 19.85 29.11 -11.15
C GLU A 158 20.23 30.29 -10.26
N ARG A 159 20.94 30.05 -9.15
CA ARG A 159 21.41 31.14 -8.27
C ARG A 159 22.33 32.13 -8.98
N GLN A 160 23.20 31.65 -9.87
CA GLN A 160 24.10 32.51 -10.65
C GLN A 160 23.36 33.36 -11.69
N LEU A 161 22.17 32.92 -12.10
CA LEU A 161 21.31 33.58 -13.09
C LEU A 161 20.33 34.60 -12.46
N ASP A 162 19.90 34.35 -11.22
CA ASP A 162 19.01 35.24 -10.47
C ASP A 162 19.73 36.43 -9.81
N THR A 163 21.06 36.35 -9.68
CA THR A 163 21.92 37.44 -9.20
C THR A 163 22.35 38.32 -10.37
#